data_AF-A0A967TDZ2-F1
#
_entry.id   AF-A0A967TDZ2-F1
#
_cell.length_a   1.000
_cell.length_b   1.000
_cell.length_c   1.000
_cell.angle_alpha   90.00
_cell.angle_beta   90.00
_cell.angle_gamma   90.00
#
_symmetry.space_group_name_H-M   'P 1'
#
loop_
_entity.id
_entity.type
_entity.pdbx_description
1 polymer ?
#
loop_
_entity_poly.entity_id
_entity_poly.type
_entity_poly.pdbx_seq_one_letter_code
_entity_poly.pdbx_strand_id
1 'polypeptide(L)' 'LSSYLPTIFAQYGLNWTASQAGTPVFFGTERTRARSQTLTLGFQLPIFQGFSRDAAIQRAKIQIKDT' A
#
# COMPACT_ATOMS: atom_id res chain seq x y z
N LEU A 1 17.49 7.84 -9.39
CA LEU A 1 16.82 9.14 -9.19
C LEU A 1 15.50 9.00 -8.43
N SER A 2 14.65 8.02 -8.78
CA SER A 2 13.41 7.71 -8.03
C SER A 2 13.61 7.51 -6.51
N SER A 3 14.79 7.01 -6.11
CA SER A 3 15.13 6.69 -4.73
C SER A 3 15.06 7.84 -3.72
N TYR A 4 15.17 9.11 -4.14
CA TYR A 4 15.13 10.29 -3.25
C TYR A 4 13.77 11.02 -3.25
N LEU A 5 12.87 10.66 -4.16
CA LEU A 5 11.57 11.30 -4.25
C LEU A 5 10.61 10.70 -3.22
N PRO A 6 9.62 11.49 -2.77
CA PRO A 6 8.55 10.92 -1.97
C PRO A 6 7.73 9.92 -2.78
N THR A 7 7.27 8.88 -2.10
CA THR A 7 6.36 7.90 -2.66
C THR A 7 4.94 8.26 -2.26
N ILE A 8 4.08 8.46 -3.26
CA ILE A 8 2.63 8.63 -3.07
C ILE A 8 2.01 7.24 -3.29
N PHE A 9 1.20 6.79 -2.34
CA PHE A 9 0.50 5.51 -2.46
C PHE A 9 -1.00 5.65 -2.14
N ALA A 10 -1.78 4.81 -2.78
CA ALA A 10 -3.21 4.67 -2.53
C ALA A 10 -3.51 3.20 -2.22
N GLN A 11 -4.26 2.96 -1.15
CA GLN A 11 -4.75 1.64 -0.78
C GLN A 11 -6.27 1.67 -0.75
N TYR A 12 -6.87 0.70 -1.42
CA TYR A 12 -8.31 0.52 -1.48
C TYR A 12 -8.67 -0.84 -0.90
N GLY A 13 -9.48 -0.85 0.15
CA GLY A 13 -9.97 -2.04 0.82
C GLY A 13 -11.48 -2.12 0.73
N LEU A 14 -11.99 -3.25 0.22
CA LEU A 14 -13.40 -3.60 0.27
C LEU A 14 -13.60 -4.73 1.27
N ASN A 15 -14.39 -4.48 2.31
CA ASN A 15 -14.69 -5.46 3.35
C ASN A 15 -16.21 -5.66 3.43
N TRP A 16 -16.64 -6.92 3.47
CA TRP A 16 -18.02 -7.29 3.76
C TRP A 16 -18.06 -7.91 5.14
N THR A 17 -18.82 -7.29 6.04
CA THR A 17 -19.02 -7.80 7.40
C THR A 17 -20.49 -8.17 7.57
N ALA A 18 -20.75 -9.33 8.17
CA ALA A 18 -22.09 -9.77 8.51
C ALA A 18 -22.19 -9.81 10.04
N SER A 19 -22.73 -8.75 10.64
CA SER A 19 -22.97 -8.69 12.09
C SER A 19 -24.32 -9.34 12.42
N GLN A 20 -24.41 -10.66 12.32
CA GLN A 20 -25.58 -11.43 12.75
C GLN A 20 -25.20 -12.39 13.88
N ALA A 21 -25.95 -12.36 14.99
CA ALA A 21 -25.88 -13.41 16.00
C ALA A 21 -26.73 -14.60 15.52
N GLY A 22 -26.11 -15.77 15.32
CA GLY A 22 -26.78 -16.98 14.81
C GLY A 22 -26.08 -17.59 13.59
N THR A 23 -26.83 -18.31 12.74
CA THR A 23 -26.33 -18.93 11.51
C THR A 23 -25.90 -17.85 10.48
N PRO A 24 -24.63 -17.83 10.03
CA PRO A 24 -24.09 -16.71 9.27
C PRO A 24 -24.65 -16.70 7.84
N VAL A 25 -25.46 -15.69 7.53
CA VAL A 25 -25.86 -15.39 6.15
C VAL A 25 -24.82 -14.43 5.55
N PHE A 26 -23.67 -14.96 5.12
CA PHE A 26 -22.52 -14.19 4.59
C PHE A 26 -22.89 -13.16 3.52
N PHE A 27 -23.98 -13.40 2.80
CA PHE A 27 -24.42 -12.65 1.65
C PHE A 27 -25.82 -12.04 1.82
N GLY A 28 -26.29 -11.77 3.05
CA GLY A 28 -27.64 -11.28 3.38
C GLY A 28 -28.24 -10.18 2.47
N THR A 29 -29.50 -9.80 2.70
CA THR A 29 -30.18 -8.76 1.90
C THR A 29 -29.41 -7.43 1.92
N GLU A 30 -29.57 -6.57 0.91
CA GLU A 30 -28.86 -5.27 0.82
C GLU A 30 -28.96 -4.44 2.12
N ARG A 31 -30.08 -4.58 2.84
CA ARG A 31 -30.37 -3.92 4.12
C ARG A 31 -29.54 -4.46 5.31
N THR A 32 -29.03 -5.69 5.23
CA THR A 32 -28.24 -6.37 6.28
C THR A 32 -26.75 -6.51 5.95
N ARG A 33 -26.33 -6.18 4.72
CA ARG A 33 -24.92 -6.14 4.33
C ARG A 33 -24.25 -4.87 4.82
N ALA A 34 -23.41 -4.98 5.85
CA ALA A 34 -22.47 -3.92 6.21
C ALA A 34 -21.26 -3.99 5.25
N ARG A 35 -21.35 -3.29 4.11
CA ARG A 35 -20.23 -3.05 3.19
C ARG A 35 -19.38 -1.91 3.72
N SER A 36 -18.16 -2.20 4.14
CA SER A 36 -17.17 -1.18 4.50
C SER A 36 -16.20 -0.99 3.34
N GLN A 37 -16.03 0.25 2.91
CA GLN A 37 -15.05 0.63 1.90
C GLN A 37 -14.05 1.58 2.55
N THR A 38 -12.76 1.29 2.43
CA THR A 38 -11.70 2.13 2.96
C THR A 38 -10.79 2.55 1.82
N LEU A 39 -10.68 3.86 1.61
CA LEU A 39 -9.70 4.45 0.71
C LEU A 39 -8.67 5.21 1.56
N THR A 40 -7.42 4.77 1.49
CA THR A 40 -6.30 5.39 2.19
C THR A 40 -5.35 5.99 1.17
N LEU A 41 -5.09 7.29 1.30
CA LEU A 41 -4.07 7.98 0.54
C LEU A 41 -2.90 8.30 1.49
N GLY A 42 -1.69 7.96 1.07
CA GLY A 42 -0.49 8.13 1.88
C GLY A 42 0.64 8.79 1.10
N PHE A 43 1.44 9.58 1.83
CA PHE A 43 2.66 10.18 1.33
C PHE A 43 3.80 9.74 2.24
N GLN A 44 4.84 9.14 1.65
CA GLN A 44 6.01 8.67 2.38
C GLN A 44 7.27 9.35 1.84
N LEU A 45 7.88 10.20 2.66
CA LEU A 45 9.19 10.77 2.40
C LEU A 45 10.19 10.28 3.45
N PRO A 46 11.09 9.36 3.10
CA PRO A 46 12.09 8.90 4.03
C PRO A 46 13.26 9.89 4.09
N ILE A 47 13.43 10.51 5.26
CA ILE A 47 14.39 11.59 5.52
C ILE A 47 15.79 11.03 5.81
N PHE A 48 15.88 9.86 6.46
CA PHE A 48 17.14 9.17 6.73
C PHE A 48 17.01 7.68 6.37
N GLN A 49 17.93 7.20 5.52
CA GLN A 49 18.01 5.78 5.13
C GLN A 49 19.44 5.22 5.32
N GLY A 50 20.32 5.94 6.04
CA GLY A 50 21.74 5.63 6.12
C GLY A 50 22.41 5.50 4.74
N PHE A 51 23.40 4.62 4.63
CA PHE A 51 24.18 4.39 3.40
C PHE A 51 23.45 3.56 2.32
N SER A 52 22.25 3.06 2.60
CA SER A 52 21.53 2.14 1.70
C SER A 52 21.17 2.80 0.36
N ARG A 53 20.79 4.09 0.38
CA ARG A 53 20.48 4.88 -0.84
C ARG A 53 21.70 5.07 -1.72
N ASP A 54 22.81 5.48 -1.14
CA ASP A 54 24.03 5.78 -1.90
C ASP A 54 24.63 4.51 -2.49
N ALA A 55 24.63 3.40 -1.72
CA ALA A 55 25.09 2.11 -2.21
C ALA A 55 24.22 1.59 -3.38
N ALA A 56 22.90 1.75 -3.32
CA ALA A 56 22.01 1.34 -4.41
C ALA A 56 22.25 2.16 -5.69
N ILE A 57 22.49 3.47 -5.56
CA ILE A 57 22.79 4.34 -6.71
C ILE A 57 24.16 4.01 -7.31
N GLN A 58 25.18 3.75 -6.49
CA GLN A 58 26.50 3.37 -6.98
C GLN A 58 26.44 2.05 -7.76
N ARG A 59 25.71 1.04 -7.26
CA ARG A 59 25.51 -0.22 -8.00
C ARG A 59 24.80 0.00 -9.34
N ALA A 60 23.74 0.80 -9.36
CA ALA A 60 23.02 1.12 -10.60
C ALA A 60 23.93 1.85 -11.62
N LYS A 61 24.79 2.77 -11.15
CA LYS A 61 25.78 3.45 -12.00
C LYS A 61 26.82 2.48 -12.57
N ILE A 62 27.28 1.51 -11.77
CA ILE A 62 28.22 0.48 -12.23
C ILE A 62 27.55 -0.39 -13.30
N GLN A 63 26.32 -0.85 -13.07
CA GLN A 63 25.57 -1.66 -14.05
C GLN A 63 25.36 -0.94 -15.38
N ILE A 64 25.04 0.36 -15.37
CA ILE A 64 24.91 1.15 -16.60
C ILE A 64 26.25 1.33 -17.31
N LYS A 65 27.37 1.36 -16.56
CA LYS A 65 28.71 1.53 -17.14
C LYS A 65 29.25 0.24 -17.78
N ASP A 66 28.80 -0.92 -17.32
CA ASP A 66 29.18 -2.23 -17.87
C ASP A 66 28.33 -2.67 -19.08
N THR A 67 27.27 -1.92 -19.41
CA THR A 67 26.47 -2.06 -20.65
C THR A 67 26.85 -1.03 -21.69
#